data_AF-A0A094NGJ2-F1
#
_entry.id   AF-A0A094NGJ2-F1
#
_cell.length_a   1.000
_cell.length_b   1.000
_cell.length_c   1.000
_cell.angle_alpha   90.00
_cell.angle_beta   90.00
_cell.angle_gamma   90.00
#
_symmetry.space_group_name_H-M   'P 1'
#
loop_
_entity.id
_entity.type
_entity.pdbx_description
1 polymer ?
#
loop_
_entity_poly.entity_id
_entity_poly.type
_entity_poly.pdbx_seq_one_letter_code
_entity_poly.pdbx_strand_id
1 'polypeptide(L)' 'MEQYLLATQKMEQKVMFPSLLRGVFLQKEGAAPAAGGHMDLYECYQLLKAIKPMVEKGLASVTDWSPT' A
#
# COMPACT_ATOMS: atom_id res chain seq x y z
N MET A 1 5.03 -7.23 10.73
CA MET A 1 4.34 -5.93 10.56
C MET A 1 5.27 -4.73 10.64
N GLU A 2 6.28 -4.72 11.52
CA GLU A 2 7.19 -3.57 11.72
C GLU A 2 7.92 -3.10 10.45
N GLN A 3 8.36 -4.02 9.59
CA GLN A 3 9.03 -3.68 8.33
C GLN A 3 8.13 -2.88 7.37
N TYR A 4 6.83 -3.18 7.34
CA TYR A 4 5.85 -2.45 6.54
C TYR A 4 5.68 -1.01 7.06
N LEU A 5 5.62 -0.85 8.39
CA LEU A 5 5.51 0.46 9.03
C LEU A 5 6.74 1.31 8.75
N LEU A 6 7.93 0.74 8.90
CA LEU A 6 9.20 1.41 8.59
C LEU A 6 9.30 1.77 7.11
N ALA A 7 8.91 0.86 6.20
CA ALA A 7 8.91 1.14 4.76
C ALA A 7 7.92 2.24 4.39
N THR A 8 6.72 2.24 4.95
CA THR A 8 5.69 3.27 4.70
C THR A 8 6.11 4.62 5.27
N GLN A 9 6.70 4.65 6.47
CA GLN A 9 7.25 5.87 7.05
C GLN A 9 8.41 6.43 6.21
N LYS A 10 9.34 5.59 5.75
CA LYS A 10 10.43 6.01 4.87
C LYS A 10 9.90 6.52 3.53
N MET A 11 8.87 5.88 2.98
CA MET A 11 8.19 6.32 1.77
C MET A 11 7.59 7.72 1.97
N GLU A 12 6.89 7.97 3.08
CA GLU A 12 6.31 9.29 3.40
C GLU A 12 7.37 10.39 3.51
N GLN A 13 8.53 10.10 4.11
CA GLN A 13 9.64 11.06 4.20
C GLN A 13 10.30 11.34 2.85
N LYS A 14 10.33 10.35 1.96
CA LYS A 14 10.98 10.46 0.64
C LYS A 14 10.08 11.09 -0.43
N VAL A 15 8.77 10.83 -0.36
CA VAL A 15 7.78 11.40 -1.27
C VAL A 15 7.41 12.82 -0.80
N MET A 16 8.24 13.79 -1.17
CA MET A 16 8.01 15.19 -0.80
C MET A 16 6.81 15.82 -1.52
N PHE A 17 6.48 15.33 -2.71
CA PHE A 17 5.37 15.84 -3.53
C PHE A 17 4.53 14.68 -4.09
N PRO A 18 3.52 14.20 -3.33
CA PRO A 18 2.69 13.06 -3.75
C PRO A 18 1.96 13.27 -5.08
N SER A 19 1.68 14.52 -5.47
CA SER A 19 1.07 14.85 -6.77
C SER A 19 1.88 14.37 -7.96
N LEU A 20 3.20 14.20 -7.83
CA LEU A 20 4.08 13.69 -8.89
C LEU A 20 3.86 12.20 -9.18
N LEU A 21 3.19 11.48 -8.28
CA LEU A 21 2.87 10.06 -8.48
C LEU A 21 1.61 9.86 -9.34
N ARG A 22 0.84 10.92 -9.60
CA ARG A 22 -0.38 10.84 -10.41
C ARG A 22 -0.05 10.55 -11.86
N GLY A 23 -0.78 9.62 -12.45
CA GLY A 23 -0.53 9.19 -13.83
C GLY A 23 0.81 8.47 -14.06
N VAL A 24 1.56 8.17 -12.98
CA VAL A 24 2.70 7.24 -13.05
C VAL A 24 2.13 5.86 -12.82
N PHE A 25 2.15 5.05 -13.85
CA PHE A 25 1.52 3.74 -13.79
C PHE A 25 2.55 2.64 -13.64
N LEU A 26 2.19 1.63 -12.87
CA LEU A 26 3.04 0.48 -12.64
C LEU A 26 3.11 -0.33 -13.94
N GLN A 27 4.24 -0.22 -14.65
CA GLN A 27 4.52 -1.08 -15.78
C GLN A 27 4.75 -2.50 -15.22
N LYS A 28 3.76 -3.36 -15.39
CA LYS A 28 3.83 -4.76 -14.94
C LYS A 28 4.80 -5.50 -15.88
N GLU A 29 6.04 -5.70 -15.42
CA GLU A 29 6.97 -6.64 -16.06
C GLU A 29 6.37 -8.05 -15.94
N GLY A 30 5.72 -8.54 -17.00
CA GLY A 30 5.34 -9.96 -17.15
C GLY A 30 4.02 -10.44 -16.52
N ALA A 31 3.14 -9.59 -15.99
CA ALA A 31 1.84 -10.02 -15.49
C ALA A 31 0.69 -9.38 -16.28
N ALA A 32 -0.29 -10.21 -16.69
CA ALA A 32 -1.50 -9.74 -17.37
C ALA A 32 -2.13 -8.55 -16.60
N PRO A 33 -2.67 -7.55 -17.32
CA PRO A 33 -3.34 -6.42 -16.70
C PRO A 33 -4.45 -7.00 -15.82
N ALA A 34 -4.38 -6.73 -14.51
CA ALA A 34 -5.48 -7.09 -13.63
C ALA A 34 -6.70 -6.32 -14.16
N ALA A 35 -7.77 -7.05 -14.47
CA ALA A 35 -8.99 -6.53 -15.07
C ALA A 35 -9.72 -5.60 -14.09
N GLY A 36 -9.21 -4.38 -13.93
CA GLY A 36 -9.72 -3.42 -12.96
C GLY A 36 -8.79 -2.23 -12.79
N GLY A 37 -8.76 -1.36 -13.80
CA GLY A 37 -8.20 -0.01 -13.67
C GLY A 37 -6.69 0.05 -13.59
N HIS A 38 -6.08 0.86 -14.44
CA HIS A 38 -4.67 1.20 -14.37
C HIS A 38 -4.45 2.06 -13.12
N MET A 39 -4.34 1.43 -11.94
CA MET A 39 -4.14 2.14 -10.68
C MET A 39 -2.80 2.86 -10.73
N ASP A 40 -2.82 4.18 -10.53
CA ASP A 40 -1.60 4.96 -10.56
C ASP A 40 -0.82 4.84 -9.24
N LEU A 41 0.43 5.24 -9.25
CA LEU A 41 1.31 5.14 -8.10
C LEU A 41 0.85 6.05 -6.95
N TYR A 42 0.09 7.10 -7.25
CA TYR A 42 -0.53 7.96 -6.25
C TYR A 42 -1.65 7.22 -5.50
N GLU A 43 -2.54 6.52 -6.21
CA GLU A 43 -3.59 5.69 -5.63
C GLU A 43 -2.98 4.56 -4.77
N CYS A 44 -1.92 3.91 -5.25
CA CYS A 44 -1.18 2.92 -4.47
C CYS A 44 -0.54 3.52 -3.20
N TYR A 45 0.08 4.70 -3.32
CA TYR A 45 0.64 5.44 -2.18
C TYR A 45 -0.45 5.77 -1.13
N GLN A 46 -1.63 6.18 -1.56
CA GLN A 46 -2.75 6.50 -0.67
C GLN A 46 -3.27 5.25 0.05
N LEU A 47 -3.35 4.10 -0.63
CA LEU A 47 -3.73 2.83 -0.01
C LEU A 47 -2.73 2.40 1.07
N LEU A 48 -1.43 2.45 0.77
CA LEU A 48 -0.37 2.11 1.74
C LEU A 48 -0.47 2.98 3.01
N LYS A 49 -0.79 4.27 2.85
CA LYS A 49 -0.98 5.17 3.98
C LYS A 49 -2.26 4.90 4.76
N ALA A 50 -3.36 4.57 4.08
CA ALA A 50 -4.64 4.28 4.73
C ALA A 50 -4.57 3.01 5.61
N ILE A 51 -3.74 2.05 5.22
CA ILE A 51 -3.55 0.78 5.93
C ILE A 51 -2.60 0.92 7.13
N LYS A 52 -1.63 1.85 7.07
CA LYS A 52 -0.67 2.13 8.15
C LYS A 52 -1.31 2.21 9.56
N PRO A 53 -2.34 3.03 9.84
CA PRO A 53 -2.95 3.10 11.17
C PRO A 53 -3.68 1.81 11.59
N MET A 54 -4.19 1.01 10.64
CA MET A 54 -4.78 -0.30 10.94
C MET A 54 -3.71 -1.33 11.32
N VAL A 55 -2.50 -1.20 10.75
CA VAL A 55 -1.35 -2.05 11.07
C VAL A 55 -0.68 -1.62 12.39
N GLU A 56 -0.56 -0.31 12.64
CA GLU A 56 0.00 0.25 13.89
C GLU A 56 -0.86 -0.05 15.10
N LYS A 57 -2.20 -0.01 14.95
CA LYS A 57 -3.14 -0.34 16.02
C LYS A 57 -3.28 -1.85 16.26
N GLY A 58 -2.55 -2.66 15.50
CA GLY A 58 -2.77 -4.09 15.37
C GLY A 58 -4.08 -4.34 14.63
N LEU A 59 -4.09 -5.28 13.68
CA LEU A 59 -5.33 -5.88 13.19
C LEU A 59 -6.20 -6.21 14.40
N ALA A 60 -7.28 -5.45 14.62
CA ALA A 60 -8.25 -5.80 15.65
C ALA A 60 -8.79 -7.18 15.30
N SER A 61 -8.33 -8.20 16.03
CA SER A 61 -8.84 -9.58 16.05
C SER A 61 -9.08 -10.25 14.67
N VAL A 62 -8.04 -10.48 13.86
CA VAL A 62 -8.11 -11.50 12.78
C VAL A 62 -6.92 -12.44 12.90
N THR A 63 -6.82 -13.08 14.07
CA THR A 63 -6.14 -14.36 14.23
C THR A 63 -6.95 -15.18 15.22
N ASP A 64 -8.23 -15.38 14.92
CA ASP A 64 -9.09 -16.35 15.62
C ASP A 64 -9.84 -17.24 14.61
N TRP A 65 -9.21 -17.47 13.46
CA TRP A 65 -9.61 -18.53 12.53
C TRP A 65 -8.82 -19.79 12.86
N SER A 66 -9.25 -20.48 13.92
CA SER A 66 -8.97 -21.90 14.11
C SER A 66 -9.97 -22.69 13.25
N PRO A 67 -9.52 -23.44 12.23
CA PRO A 67 -10.37 -24.46 11.64
C PRO A 67 -10.41 -25.61 12.66
N THR A 68 -11.56 -25.79 13.29
CA THR A 68 -11.88 -27.04 14.00
C THR A 68 -12.44 -28.03 13.00
#